data_AF-G8R4R7-F1
#
_entry.id   AF-G8R4R7-F1
#
_cell.length_a   1.000
_cell.length_b   1.000
_cell.length_c   1.000
_cell.angle_alpha   90.00
_cell.angle_beta   90.00
_cell.angle_gamma   90.00
#
_symmetry.space_group_name_H-M   'P 1'
#
loop_
_entity.id
_entity.type
_entity.pdbx_description
1 polymer ?
#
loop_
_entity_poly.entity_id
_entity_poly.type
_entity_poly.pdbx_seq_one_letter_code
_entity_poly.pdbx_strand_id
1 'polypeptide(L)'
;MAYDPNNVGKYYYCRNRFAESFISIGNKPGQCIPFSSRYWNGTHHELRSGETTFTLGTYIAFLATEYRLFKNSNLSTEQTVKELFYALDALNRLDYNAETFTQIPNSNPPKNFPPKLSGYLVRHDIDYSTFLEENPKITSGFPDVNASAITGYIKNSGLTTTINKIRAASYKPVSRDHIFRIIWGLLLATKLLDDDLHFAQEKFMDGESDFKTECRAIHRRVKNFLSKNGGKIQTPDGTVPIGGNMVIDMAAIKKSSENITGNPRGYKLLSPWAGFMWTGWMNGRMSMEKQCISGNYYKAWNRSWKYGYESFFLYYGKLVYNWPMGSSAGKRQKRDAKLKATTEFYLNVFPCQGNFNHTDSDFTPFGWAMPDRSERSIADAYFGMHAKGNFNSLDFLLMHNFYYLNHFTELGPFPENTNQDYAIDPNYIDKEVMKTELARVQKHIDHQSVNDYMRFYKHTIRAGLKKYNSGPSNFISSFLRKSRWALISFGSSYNQLKKERKEFKEKLEEMGRL
;
A
#
# COMPACT_ATOMS: atom_id res chain seq x y z
N MET A 1 -11.65 28.74 -6.46
CA MET A 1 -12.12 27.39 -6.10
C MET A 1 -12.09 27.32 -4.59
N ALA A 2 -13.24 27.13 -3.96
CA ALA A 2 -13.31 27.03 -2.51
C ALA A 2 -12.67 25.70 -2.07
N TYR A 3 -11.75 25.80 -1.12
CA TYR A 3 -11.26 24.69 -0.31
C TYR A 3 -12.46 23.89 0.23
N ASP A 4 -12.42 22.56 0.17
CA ASP A 4 -13.37 21.74 0.93
C ASP A 4 -12.82 21.63 2.37
N PRO A 5 -13.34 22.43 3.32
CA PRO A 5 -12.84 22.44 4.70
C PRO A 5 -12.88 21.07 5.37
N ASN A 6 -13.65 20.12 4.83
CA ASN A 6 -13.77 18.79 5.40
C ASN A 6 -12.49 17.95 5.23
N ASN A 7 -11.70 18.13 4.17
CA ASN A 7 -10.56 17.22 3.92
C ASN A 7 -9.32 17.52 4.76
N VAL A 8 -9.07 18.78 5.10
CA VAL A 8 -7.93 19.13 5.96
C VAL A 8 -8.23 18.84 7.43
N GLY A 9 -9.47 19.03 7.88
CA GLY A 9 -9.89 18.52 9.20
C GLY A 9 -9.64 17.01 9.32
N LYS A 10 -10.07 16.23 8.32
CA LYS A 10 -9.78 14.78 8.24
C LYS A 10 -8.29 14.48 8.24
N TYR A 11 -7.48 15.28 7.54
CA TYR A 11 -6.03 15.14 7.48
C TYR A 11 -5.40 15.22 8.88
N TYR A 12 -5.65 16.31 9.59
CA TYR A 12 -5.08 16.51 10.93
C TYR A 12 -5.61 15.50 11.94
N TYR A 13 -6.91 15.17 11.89
CA TYR A 13 -7.47 14.10 12.69
C TYR A 13 -6.73 12.76 12.46
N CYS A 14 -6.55 12.36 11.20
CA CYS A 14 -5.85 11.13 10.86
C CYS A 14 -4.39 11.15 11.27
N ARG A 15 -3.72 12.31 11.11
CA ARG A 15 -2.32 12.51 11.47
C ARG A 15 -2.10 12.37 12.98
N ASN A 16 -2.96 12.99 13.78
CA ASN A 16 -2.92 12.90 15.24
C ASN A 16 -3.23 11.47 15.70
N ARG A 17 -4.33 10.89 15.19
CA ARG A 17 -4.70 9.49 15.47
C ARG A 17 -3.56 8.52 15.15
N PHE A 18 -2.86 8.73 14.02
CA PHE A 18 -1.69 7.93 13.67
C PHE A 18 -0.58 8.04 14.73
N ALA A 19 -0.17 9.26 15.08
CA ALA A 19 0.90 9.53 16.05
C ALA A 19 0.59 9.09 17.49
N GLU A 20 -0.69 9.03 17.85
CA GLU A 20 -1.14 8.63 19.18
C GLU A 20 -1.37 7.12 19.30
N SER A 21 -1.95 6.50 18.27
CA SER A 21 -2.49 5.13 18.36
C SER A 21 -1.75 4.08 17.53
N PHE A 22 -0.92 4.49 16.55
CA PHE A 22 -0.34 3.55 15.58
C PHE A 22 1.18 3.60 15.51
N ILE A 23 1.84 4.55 16.17
CA ILE A 23 3.29 4.64 16.20
C ILE A 23 3.78 5.28 17.50
N SER A 24 4.92 4.81 18.00
CA SER A 24 5.70 5.56 18.99
C SER A 24 6.91 6.17 18.30
N ILE A 25 7.16 7.47 18.49
CA ILE A 25 8.23 8.19 17.81
C ILE A 25 9.48 8.18 18.68
N GLY A 26 10.60 7.68 18.15
CA GLY A 26 11.89 7.64 18.82
C GLY A 26 12.84 6.59 18.21
N ASN A 27 13.98 6.35 18.86
CA ASN A 27 15.07 5.50 18.35
C ASN A 27 15.22 4.14 19.05
N LYS A 28 14.43 3.84 20.08
CA LYS A 28 14.49 2.54 20.78
C LYS A 28 13.87 1.40 19.96
N PRO A 29 14.19 0.12 20.25
CA PRO A 29 13.50 -1.06 19.71
C PRO A 29 11.98 -0.90 19.60
N GLY A 30 11.42 -1.18 18.43
CA GLY A 30 9.99 -0.97 18.13
C GLY A 30 9.51 0.47 17.92
N GLN A 31 10.26 1.50 18.30
CA GLN A 31 9.91 2.89 17.99
C GLN A 31 10.14 3.20 16.51
N CYS A 32 9.36 4.16 15.99
CA CYS A 32 9.19 4.50 14.58
C CYS A 32 8.87 3.33 13.65
N ILE A 33 8.29 2.25 14.18
CA ILE A 33 7.77 1.13 13.42
C ILE A 33 6.22 1.19 13.47
N PRO A 34 5.54 1.60 12.40
CA PRO A 34 4.09 1.79 12.47
C PRO A 34 3.32 0.47 12.51
N PHE A 35 2.28 0.42 13.33
CA PHE A 35 1.27 -0.64 13.31
C PHE A 35 0.30 -0.41 12.15
N SER A 36 -0.15 -1.49 11.52
CA SER A 36 -1.10 -1.41 10.40
C SER A 36 -2.54 -1.31 10.88
N SER A 37 -2.87 -2.00 11.98
CA SER A 37 -4.21 -1.97 12.56
C SER A 37 -4.21 -2.21 14.07
N ARG A 38 -5.29 -1.76 14.70
CA ARG A 38 -5.60 -1.93 16.11
C ARG A 38 -7.05 -2.37 16.25
N TYR A 39 -7.33 -3.46 16.95
CA TYR A 39 -8.69 -3.97 17.13
C TYR A 39 -9.00 -4.21 18.60
N TRP A 40 -10.24 -3.91 18.96
CA TRP A 40 -10.81 -4.16 20.28
C TRP A 40 -12.30 -4.44 20.15
N ASN A 41 -12.80 -5.43 20.89
CA ASN A 41 -14.22 -5.78 20.93
C ASN A 41 -14.77 -6.06 22.34
N GLY A 42 -14.09 -5.60 23.39
CA GLY A 42 -14.48 -5.88 24.79
C GLY A 42 -13.81 -7.11 25.41
N THR A 43 -13.37 -8.07 24.59
CA THR A 43 -12.77 -9.34 25.07
C THR A 43 -11.48 -9.72 24.35
N HIS A 44 -11.24 -9.16 23.16
CA HIS A 44 -10.12 -9.49 22.30
C HIS A 44 -9.42 -8.22 21.80
N HIS A 45 -8.12 -8.14 22.08
CA HIS A 45 -7.26 -7.07 21.58
C HIS A 45 -6.32 -7.58 20.50
N GLU A 46 -6.17 -6.80 19.44
CA GLU A 46 -5.20 -7.09 18.39
C GLU A 46 -4.40 -5.85 18.03
N LEU A 47 -3.08 -5.95 18.05
CA LEU A 47 -2.17 -5.00 17.41
C LEU A 47 -1.46 -5.73 16.28
N ARG A 48 -1.54 -5.19 15.05
CA ARG A 48 -0.96 -5.83 13.87
C ARG A 48 0.31 -5.14 13.42
N SER A 49 1.38 -5.92 13.39
CA SER A 49 2.75 -5.52 13.04
C SER A 49 3.37 -6.39 11.92
N GLY A 50 2.62 -7.32 11.33
CA GLY A 50 3.17 -8.29 10.37
C GLY A 50 3.74 -7.69 9.07
N GLU A 51 3.36 -6.44 8.76
CA GLU A 51 3.72 -5.69 7.55
C GLU A 51 4.44 -4.37 7.92
N THR A 52 5.29 -4.41 8.94
CA THR A 52 5.86 -3.23 9.61
C THR A 52 6.83 -2.44 8.76
N THR A 53 7.82 -3.09 8.14
CA THR A 53 8.75 -2.42 7.20
C THR A 53 8.08 -1.94 5.92
N PHE A 54 7.03 -2.66 5.49
CA PHE A 54 6.17 -2.19 4.43
C PHE A 54 5.51 -0.86 4.85
N THR A 55 4.86 -0.84 6.00
CA THR A 55 4.18 0.34 6.54
C THR A 55 5.16 1.48 6.81
N LEU A 56 6.38 1.16 7.26
CA LEU A 56 7.48 2.11 7.46
C LEU A 56 7.90 2.78 6.14
N GLY A 57 8.02 2.02 5.04
CA GLY A 57 8.28 2.59 3.72
C GLY A 57 7.19 3.59 3.29
N THR A 58 5.92 3.28 3.56
CA THR A 58 4.79 4.20 3.32
C THR A 58 4.84 5.41 4.24
N TYR A 59 5.24 5.24 5.49
CA TYR A 59 5.37 6.33 6.44
C TYR A 59 6.49 7.30 6.05
N ILE A 60 7.64 6.80 5.58
CA ILE A 60 8.71 7.64 5.02
C ILE A 60 8.21 8.42 3.79
N ALA A 61 7.46 7.76 2.89
CA ALA A 61 6.83 8.44 1.76
C ALA A 61 5.88 9.55 2.21
N PHE A 62 5.04 9.26 3.20
CA PHE A 62 4.15 10.23 3.82
C PHE A 62 4.93 11.43 4.40
N LEU A 63 5.94 11.21 5.24
CA LEU A 63 6.74 12.28 5.85
C LEU A 63 7.44 13.14 4.81
N ALA A 64 7.98 12.55 3.75
CA ALA A 64 8.59 13.29 2.65
C ALA A 64 7.59 14.21 1.93
N THR A 65 6.36 13.72 1.71
CA THR A 65 5.30 14.51 1.09
C THR A 65 4.71 15.56 2.04
N GLU A 66 4.60 15.26 3.34
CA GLU A 66 4.17 16.21 4.38
C GLU A 66 5.18 17.35 4.48
N TYR A 67 6.48 17.05 4.53
CA TYR A 67 7.55 18.05 4.55
C TYR A 67 7.41 19.04 3.41
N ARG A 68 7.32 18.55 2.17
CA ARG A 68 7.22 19.44 1.00
C ARG A 68 5.92 20.24 1.02
N LEU A 69 4.82 19.62 1.43
CA LEU A 69 3.53 20.29 1.49
C LEU A 69 3.52 21.43 2.54
N PHE A 70 4.03 21.16 3.74
CA PHE A 70 4.15 22.15 4.81
C PHE A 70 5.11 23.27 4.42
N LYS A 71 6.26 22.92 3.82
CA LYS A 71 7.24 23.89 3.33
C LYS A 71 6.63 24.83 2.28
N ASN A 72 5.90 24.29 1.31
CA ASN A 72 5.22 25.08 0.27
C ASN A 72 4.12 26.00 0.86
N SER A 73 3.59 25.64 2.02
CA SER A 73 2.52 26.37 2.71
C SER A 73 3.04 27.28 3.84
N ASN A 74 4.37 27.46 3.96
CA ASN A 74 5.01 28.19 5.07
C ASN A 74 4.61 27.70 6.48
N LEU A 75 4.28 26.40 6.62
CA LEU A 75 4.01 25.75 7.91
C LEU A 75 5.29 25.17 8.51
N SER A 76 5.30 24.98 9.83
CA SER A 76 6.45 24.36 10.52
C SER A 76 6.65 22.92 10.05
N THR A 77 7.90 22.58 9.73
CA THR A 77 8.32 21.23 9.34
C THR A 77 9.07 20.49 10.45
N GLU A 78 9.25 21.11 11.62
CA GLU A 78 10.13 20.61 12.69
C GLU A 78 9.75 19.19 13.14
N GLN A 79 8.48 18.96 13.43
CA GLN A 79 7.98 17.64 13.85
C GLN A 79 8.13 16.59 12.74
N THR A 80 7.84 16.95 11.49
CA THR A 80 8.02 16.06 10.34
C THR A 80 9.49 15.70 10.13
N VAL A 81 10.42 16.65 10.29
CA VAL A 81 11.86 16.44 10.20
C VAL A 81 12.33 15.49 11.30
N LYS A 82 11.89 15.70 12.55
CA LYS A 82 12.17 14.82 13.68
C LYS A 82 11.68 13.39 13.44
N GLU A 83 10.43 13.22 13.01
CA GLU A 83 9.86 11.91 12.70
C GLU A 83 10.59 11.21 11.56
N LEU A 84 10.98 11.95 10.54
CA LEU A 84 11.70 11.42 9.39
C LEU A 84 13.10 10.94 9.75
N PHE A 85 13.82 11.68 10.62
CA PHE A 85 15.09 11.20 11.19
C PHE A 85 14.90 9.83 11.85
N TYR A 86 13.96 9.72 12.80
CA TYR A 86 13.74 8.47 13.52
C TYR A 86 13.20 7.34 12.62
N ALA A 87 12.44 7.64 11.56
CA ALA A 87 11.96 6.65 10.61
C ALA A 87 13.10 6.07 9.73
N LEU A 88 14.04 6.91 9.30
CA LEU A 88 15.24 6.46 8.58
C LEU A 88 16.19 5.71 9.52
N ASP A 89 16.37 6.19 10.74
CA ASP A 89 17.17 5.51 11.76
C ASP A 89 16.58 4.14 12.15
N ALA A 90 15.25 4.02 12.19
CA ALA A 90 14.59 2.73 12.37
C ALA A 90 14.94 1.76 11.23
N LEU A 91 15.02 2.19 9.96
CA LEU A 91 15.50 1.32 8.88
C LEU A 91 16.95 0.88 9.09
N ASN A 92 17.82 1.77 9.57
CA ASN A 92 19.21 1.42 9.89
C ASN A 92 19.30 0.42 11.02
N ARG A 93 18.49 0.57 12.07
CA ARG A 93 18.42 -0.39 13.17
C ARG A 93 17.95 -1.76 12.70
N LEU A 94 16.98 -1.80 11.78
CA LEU A 94 16.50 -3.03 11.18
C LEU A 94 17.50 -3.68 10.22
N ASP A 95 18.37 -2.90 9.57
CA ASP A 95 19.48 -3.38 8.74
C ASP A 95 20.59 -3.92 9.65
N TYR A 96 21.06 -3.08 10.57
CA TYR A 96 22.16 -3.37 11.50
C TYR A 96 21.95 -4.64 12.31
N ASN A 97 20.74 -4.87 12.82
CA ASN A 97 20.47 -6.03 13.66
C ASN A 97 20.04 -7.28 12.85
N ALA A 98 19.83 -7.18 11.53
CA ALA A 98 19.18 -8.23 10.76
C ALA A 98 19.88 -9.58 10.84
N GLU A 99 21.21 -9.60 10.72
CA GLU A 99 22.00 -10.83 10.75
C GLU A 99 22.05 -11.47 12.15
N THR A 100 21.88 -10.67 13.21
CA THR A 100 21.88 -11.19 14.59
C THR A 100 20.65 -12.05 14.86
N PHE A 101 19.57 -11.81 14.11
CA PHE A 101 18.31 -12.51 14.32
C PHE A 101 18.15 -13.78 13.50
N THR A 102 19.08 -14.06 12.60
CA THR A 102 19.11 -15.32 11.84
C THR A 102 19.86 -16.39 12.64
N GLN A 103 19.37 -16.68 13.84
CA GLN A 103 19.74 -17.94 14.50
C GLN A 103 19.07 -19.06 13.71
N ILE A 104 19.86 -19.80 12.93
CA ILE A 104 19.38 -20.94 12.16
C ILE A 104 19.02 -22.02 13.16
N PRO A 105 17.74 -22.39 13.32
CA PRO A 105 17.38 -23.54 14.12
C PRO A 105 18.13 -24.74 13.52
N ASN A 106 18.97 -25.39 14.32
CA ASN A 106 19.81 -26.55 13.97
C ASN A 106 21.17 -26.28 13.28
N SER A 107 21.65 -25.03 13.22
CA SER A 107 23.09 -24.82 12.97
C SER A 107 23.89 -25.10 14.25
N ASN A 108 24.92 -25.94 14.16
CA ASN A 108 25.77 -26.27 15.30
C ASN A 108 27.26 -26.05 14.95
N PRO A 109 27.96 -25.11 15.63
CA PRO A 109 27.41 -24.14 16.57
C PRO A 109 26.52 -23.10 15.86
N PRO A 110 25.60 -22.42 16.59
CA PRO A 110 24.94 -21.23 16.10
C PRO A 110 25.98 -20.25 15.58
N LYS A 111 25.97 -19.96 14.29
CA LYS A 111 26.83 -18.92 13.73
C LYS A 111 26.29 -17.58 14.18
N ASN A 112 26.97 -16.96 15.13
CA ASN A 112 26.71 -15.57 15.49
C ASN A 112 27.27 -14.68 14.40
N PHE A 113 26.38 -14.05 13.64
CA PHE A 113 26.76 -12.99 12.70
C PHE A 113 26.78 -11.66 13.46
N PRO A 114 27.88 -10.89 13.41
CA PRO A 114 27.91 -9.58 14.05
C PRO A 114 26.93 -8.63 13.35
N PRO A 115 26.33 -7.68 14.08
CA PRO A 115 25.45 -6.69 13.49
C PRO A 115 26.21 -5.81 12.49
N LYS A 116 25.54 -5.45 11.39
CA LYS A 116 26.15 -4.71 10.28
C LYS A 116 25.09 -4.05 9.39
N LEU A 117 25.36 -2.83 8.95
CA LEU A 117 24.61 -2.19 7.87
C LEU A 117 24.97 -2.81 6.51
N SER A 118 24.30 -3.90 6.13
CA SER A 118 24.62 -4.70 4.94
C SER A 118 23.64 -4.51 3.79
N GLY A 119 22.44 -4.00 4.08
CA GLY A 119 21.28 -3.97 3.19
C GLY A 119 20.34 -5.17 3.34
N TYR A 120 20.65 -6.09 4.26
CA TYR A 120 19.75 -7.17 4.68
C TYR A 120 18.86 -6.64 5.81
N LEU A 121 17.54 -6.74 5.66
CA LEU A 121 16.59 -6.15 6.61
C LEU A 121 15.71 -7.24 7.25
N VAL A 122 15.42 -7.07 8.53
CA VAL A 122 14.31 -7.77 9.21
C VAL A 122 13.05 -6.91 9.27
N ARG A 123 11.90 -7.53 9.48
CA ARG A 123 10.60 -6.82 9.37
C ARG A 123 10.36 -5.78 10.46
N HIS A 124 10.74 -6.11 11.69
CA HIS A 124 10.69 -5.24 12.86
C HIS A 124 11.66 -5.76 13.92
N ASP A 125 11.89 -4.96 14.95
CA ASP A 125 12.65 -5.32 16.14
C ASP A 125 11.88 -5.03 17.44
N ILE A 126 10.55 -5.03 17.37
CA ILE A 126 9.67 -4.79 18.52
C ILE A 126 9.83 -5.92 19.55
N ASP A 127 10.39 -5.59 20.72
CA ASP A 127 10.17 -6.35 21.95
C ASP A 127 8.86 -5.88 22.57
N TYR A 128 7.79 -6.65 22.34
CA TYR A 128 6.44 -6.27 22.75
C TYR A 128 6.26 -6.08 24.25
N SER A 129 7.05 -6.77 25.08
CA SER A 129 6.94 -6.65 26.54
C SER A 129 7.36 -5.25 26.98
N THR A 130 8.63 -4.93 26.80
CA THR A 130 9.22 -3.62 27.07
C THR A 130 8.54 -2.50 26.27
N PHE A 131 8.23 -2.73 24.98
CA PHE A 131 7.66 -1.69 24.14
C PHE A 131 6.28 -1.23 24.63
N LEU A 132 5.40 -2.13 25.03
CA LEU A 132 4.05 -1.74 25.48
C LEU A 132 4.09 -1.06 26.85
N GLU A 133 5.00 -1.48 27.74
CA GLU A 133 5.25 -0.82 29.03
C GLU A 133 5.75 0.62 28.85
N GLU A 134 6.70 0.83 27.95
CA GLU A 134 7.26 2.16 27.69
C GLU A 134 6.33 3.07 26.86
N ASN A 135 5.31 2.50 26.19
CA ASN A 135 4.46 3.22 25.24
C ASN A 135 2.96 2.99 25.51
N PRO A 136 2.46 3.29 26.72
CA PRO A 136 1.09 2.96 27.13
C PRO A 136 0.02 3.66 26.29
N LYS A 137 0.35 4.75 25.60
CA LYS A 137 -0.56 5.42 24.67
C LYS A 137 -1.00 4.54 23.48
N ILE A 138 -0.13 3.65 23.01
CA ILE A 138 -0.45 2.70 21.92
C ILE A 138 -1.55 1.73 22.36
N THR A 139 -1.56 1.43 23.65
CA THR A 139 -2.58 0.61 24.30
C THR A 139 -3.71 1.42 24.94
N SER A 140 -3.69 2.76 24.90
CA SER A 140 -4.70 3.60 25.56
C SER A 140 -6.10 3.31 25.03
N GLY A 141 -7.05 3.01 25.92
CA GLY A 141 -8.40 2.53 25.56
C GLY A 141 -8.52 1.01 25.47
N PHE A 142 -7.44 0.27 25.73
CA PHE A 142 -7.52 -1.12 26.14
C PHE A 142 -7.78 -1.17 27.66
N PRO A 143 -8.76 -1.92 28.19
CA PRO A 143 -8.83 -2.21 29.62
C PRO A 143 -7.49 -2.68 30.17
N ASP A 144 -7.23 -2.33 31.43
CA ASP A 144 -5.99 -2.60 32.15
C ASP A 144 -5.49 -4.03 31.89
N VAL A 145 -4.32 -4.11 31.24
CA VAL A 145 -3.61 -5.36 30.90
C VAL A 145 -3.20 -6.18 32.13
N ASN A 146 -3.41 -5.64 33.34
CA ASN A 146 -3.18 -6.31 34.62
C ASN A 146 -4.29 -7.32 35.02
N ALA A 147 -5.36 -7.45 34.23
CA ALA A 147 -6.29 -8.56 34.40
C ALA A 147 -5.67 -9.84 33.82
N SER A 148 -5.34 -10.79 34.70
CA SER A 148 -4.71 -12.10 34.47
C SER A 148 -5.38 -13.02 33.43
N ALA A 149 -6.39 -12.53 32.71
CA ALA A 149 -7.22 -13.26 31.75
C ALA A 149 -7.33 -12.58 30.36
N ILE A 150 -6.59 -11.50 30.09
CA ILE A 150 -6.65 -10.86 28.76
C ILE A 150 -5.81 -11.65 27.74
N THR A 151 -6.49 -12.46 26.93
CA THR A 151 -5.92 -13.04 25.70
C THR A 151 -5.88 -11.97 24.61
N GLY A 152 -4.98 -11.01 24.71
CA GLY A 152 -4.65 -10.23 23.52
C GLY A 152 -3.83 -11.09 22.56
N TYR A 153 -3.80 -10.68 21.29
CA TYR A 153 -3.08 -11.38 20.24
C TYR A 153 -2.24 -10.38 19.45
N ILE A 154 -0.97 -10.71 19.28
CA ILE A 154 -0.13 -10.04 18.28
C ILE A 154 -0.11 -10.96 17.07
N LYS A 155 -0.84 -10.58 16.02
CA LYS A 155 -0.89 -11.36 14.79
C LYS A 155 0.28 -10.96 13.89
N ASN A 156 1.36 -11.71 13.97
CA ASN A 156 2.46 -11.59 13.01
C ASN A 156 2.25 -12.55 11.83
N SER A 157 1.72 -12.03 10.72
CA SER A 157 1.68 -12.62 9.36
C SER A 157 1.39 -14.13 9.20
N GLY A 158 0.78 -14.81 10.18
CA GLY A 158 0.43 -16.23 10.08
C GLY A 158 0.38 -17.02 11.39
N LEU A 159 0.84 -16.47 12.52
CA LEU A 159 0.73 -17.14 13.83
C LEU A 159 -0.04 -16.26 14.80
N THR A 160 -1.22 -16.73 15.23
CA THR A 160 -1.94 -16.19 16.38
C THR A 160 -1.30 -16.73 17.64
N THR A 161 -0.69 -15.86 18.42
CA THR A 161 -0.18 -16.21 19.73
C THR A 161 -0.99 -15.46 20.79
N THR A 162 -1.50 -16.18 21.78
CA THR A 162 -2.01 -15.58 23.01
C THR A 162 -0.88 -14.75 23.63
N ILE A 163 -1.19 -13.57 24.22
CA ILE A 163 -0.20 -12.67 24.87
C ILE A 163 0.76 -13.42 25.80
N ASN A 164 0.33 -14.49 26.47
CA ASN A 164 1.19 -15.30 27.36
C ASN A 164 2.18 -16.23 26.61
N LYS A 165 2.07 -16.31 25.29
CA LYS A 165 2.99 -17.00 24.39
C LYS A 165 3.32 -16.06 23.23
N ILE A 166 3.77 -14.83 23.47
CA ILE A 166 4.57 -14.08 22.48
C ILE A 166 5.77 -14.98 22.15
N ARG A 167 5.57 -15.99 21.29
CA ARG A 167 6.67 -16.66 20.61
C ARG A 167 7.33 -15.50 19.92
N ALA A 168 8.52 -15.15 20.38
CA ALA A 168 9.45 -14.23 19.71
C ALA A 168 9.11 -14.29 18.23
N ALA A 169 8.31 -13.34 17.76
CA ALA A 169 7.62 -13.50 16.50
C ALA A 169 8.76 -13.38 15.50
N SER A 170 9.23 -14.54 15.07
CA SER A 170 10.61 -14.74 14.65
C SER A 170 10.96 -13.63 13.72
N TYR A 171 12.01 -12.86 14.03
CA TYR A 171 12.49 -11.76 13.21
C TYR A 171 12.54 -12.22 11.76
N LYS A 172 11.51 -11.86 11.00
CA LYS A 172 11.36 -12.40 9.65
C LYS A 172 12.21 -11.54 8.75
N PRO A 173 12.92 -12.14 7.79
CA PRO A 173 13.44 -11.37 6.68
C PRO A 173 12.29 -10.59 6.04
N VAL A 174 12.58 -9.39 5.56
CA VAL A 174 11.65 -8.64 4.72
C VAL A 174 11.35 -9.45 3.44
N SER A 175 10.11 -9.36 2.95
CA SER A 175 9.77 -9.90 1.62
C SER A 175 9.95 -8.84 0.54
N ARG A 176 9.83 -9.26 -0.72
CA ARG A 176 9.98 -8.40 -1.91
C ARG A 176 9.17 -7.11 -1.83
N ASP A 177 7.88 -7.21 -1.50
CA ASP A 177 6.95 -6.09 -1.36
C ASP A 177 7.39 -5.05 -0.32
N HIS A 178 7.99 -5.48 0.79
CA HIS A 178 8.54 -4.58 1.80
C HIS A 178 9.72 -3.78 1.25
N ILE A 179 10.67 -4.44 0.57
CA ILE A 179 11.79 -3.74 -0.09
C ILE A 179 11.28 -2.71 -1.10
N PHE A 180 10.23 -3.05 -1.86
CA PHE A 180 9.63 -2.09 -2.80
C PHE A 180 9.11 -0.85 -2.10
N ARG A 181 8.37 -1.04 -1.00
CA ARG A 181 7.77 0.07 -0.28
C ARG A 181 8.82 0.94 0.41
N ILE A 182 9.92 0.33 0.88
CA ILE A 182 11.09 1.06 1.39
C ILE A 182 11.73 1.89 0.27
N ILE A 183 12.11 1.28 -0.87
CA ILE A 183 12.73 1.99 -2.01
C ILE A 183 11.85 3.15 -2.47
N TRP A 184 10.54 2.95 -2.46
CA TRP A 184 9.58 3.99 -2.81
C TRP A 184 9.59 5.18 -1.84
N GLY A 185 9.59 4.92 -0.53
CA GLY A 185 9.74 5.96 0.50
C GLY A 185 11.06 6.73 0.34
N LEU A 186 12.18 6.01 0.17
CA LEU A 186 13.50 6.61 -0.03
C LEU A 186 13.54 7.48 -1.31
N LEU A 187 12.92 7.03 -2.39
CA LEU A 187 12.84 7.80 -3.63
C LEU A 187 12.05 9.09 -3.45
N LEU A 188 10.91 9.06 -2.77
CA LEU A 188 10.14 10.28 -2.49
C LEU A 188 10.91 11.24 -1.57
N ALA A 189 11.54 10.73 -0.52
CA ALA A 189 12.42 11.52 0.33
C ALA A 189 13.53 12.22 -0.48
N THR A 190 14.25 11.48 -1.33
CA THR A 190 15.33 12.06 -2.14
C THR A 190 14.86 13.13 -3.14
N LYS A 191 13.60 13.06 -3.58
CA LYS A 191 12.99 14.01 -4.53
C LYS A 191 12.38 15.23 -3.86
N LEU A 192 11.75 15.05 -2.71
CA LEU A 192 10.87 16.06 -2.10
C LEU A 192 11.54 16.83 -0.97
N LEU A 193 12.59 16.32 -0.35
CA LEU A 193 13.31 17.04 0.69
C LEU A 193 14.20 18.13 0.08
N ASP A 194 14.59 19.11 0.86
CA ASP A 194 15.63 20.06 0.46
C ASP A 194 17.01 19.39 0.56
N ASP A 195 18.01 19.95 -0.12
CA ASP A 195 19.39 19.53 0.09
C ASP A 195 19.88 20.02 1.46
N ASP A 196 20.81 19.30 2.08
CA ASP A 196 21.37 19.59 3.41
C ASP A 196 20.37 19.57 4.57
N LEU A 197 19.18 18.98 4.36
CA LEU A 197 18.16 18.83 5.41
C LEU A 197 18.62 17.80 6.44
N HIS A 198 18.68 18.22 7.70
CA HIS A 198 19.11 17.40 8.84
C HIS A 198 18.27 17.70 10.09
N PHE A 199 18.31 16.80 11.08
CA PHE A 199 17.65 16.98 12.36
C PHE A 199 18.67 17.30 13.45
N ALA A 200 18.69 18.53 13.96
CA ALA A 200 19.49 18.95 15.12
C ALA A 200 20.99 18.56 15.09
N GLN A 201 21.58 18.40 13.89
CA GLN A 201 22.95 17.90 13.68
C GLN A 201 23.21 16.46 14.17
N GLU A 202 22.14 15.74 14.53
CA GLU A 202 22.20 14.32 14.86
C GLU A 202 22.68 13.50 13.66
N LYS A 203 23.36 12.40 13.96
CA LYS A 203 23.91 11.49 12.96
C LYS A 203 23.18 10.15 12.99
N PHE A 204 22.98 9.58 11.81
CA PHE A 204 22.53 8.20 11.63
C PHE A 204 23.63 7.21 12.03
N MET A 205 23.26 5.93 12.11
CA MET A 205 24.16 4.84 12.52
C MET A 205 25.44 4.69 11.67
N ASP A 206 25.45 5.15 10.41
CA ASP A 206 26.63 5.17 9.54
C ASP A 206 27.41 6.49 9.56
N GLY A 207 27.00 7.44 10.41
CA GLY A 207 27.64 8.74 10.61
C GLY A 207 27.15 9.86 9.70
N GLU A 208 26.22 9.57 8.78
CA GLU A 208 25.59 10.60 7.92
C GLU A 208 24.62 11.47 8.73
N SER A 209 24.41 12.72 8.31
CA SER A 209 23.42 13.62 8.94
C SER A 209 22.39 14.18 7.94
N ASP A 210 22.75 14.27 6.66
CA ASP A 210 21.85 14.74 5.60
C ASP A 210 20.86 13.63 5.18
N PHE A 211 19.58 13.96 5.15
CA PHE A 211 18.52 12.98 4.90
C PHE A 211 18.58 12.37 3.49
N LYS A 212 18.94 13.15 2.47
CA LYS A 212 19.03 12.62 1.09
C LYS A 212 20.23 11.70 0.95
N THR A 213 21.34 12.04 1.58
CA THR A 213 22.55 11.24 1.62
C THR A 213 22.29 9.93 2.36
N GLU A 214 21.59 9.96 3.48
CA GLU A 214 21.16 8.75 4.19
C GLU A 214 20.25 7.86 3.33
N CYS A 215 19.23 8.45 2.69
CA CYS A 215 18.35 7.69 1.80
C CYS A 215 19.13 7.00 0.66
N ARG A 216 20.15 7.67 0.12
CA ARG A 216 21.05 7.08 -0.89
C ARG A 216 21.92 5.97 -0.30
N ALA A 217 22.39 6.13 0.94
CA ALA A 217 23.19 5.14 1.65
C ALA A 217 22.38 3.86 1.90
N ILE A 218 21.18 3.95 2.50
CA ILE A 218 20.25 2.83 2.69
C ILE A 218 19.97 2.12 1.36
N HIS A 219 19.56 2.88 0.34
CA HIS A 219 19.26 2.32 -0.97
C HIS A 219 20.47 1.60 -1.59
N ARG A 220 21.68 2.18 -1.46
CA ARG A 220 22.92 1.58 -1.96
C ARG A 220 23.22 0.27 -1.24
N ARG A 221 23.04 0.19 0.08
CA ARG A 221 23.17 -1.04 0.86
C ARG A 221 22.23 -2.13 0.36
N VAL A 222 20.92 -1.85 0.30
CA VAL A 222 19.89 -2.79 -0.19
C VAL A 222 20.20 -3.27 -1.61
N LYS A 223 20.53 -2.36 -2.53
CA LYS A 223 20.89 -2.71 -3.92
C LYS A 223 22.13 -3.60 -3.97
N ASN A 224 23.18 -3.26 -3.23
CA ASN A 224 24.42 -4.03 -3.22
C ASN A 224 24.19 -5.41 -2.63
N PHE A 225 23.41 -5.53 -1.56
CA PHE A 225 22.99 -6.79 -0.99
C PHE A 225 22.26 -7.67 -2.02
N LEU A 226 21.21 -7.15 -2.65
CA LEU A 226 20.47 -7.88 -3.68
C LEU A 226 21.37 -8.27 -4.86
N SER A 227 22.24 -7.37 -5.32
CA SER A 227 23.14 -7.67 -6.45
C SER A 227 24.12 -8.80 -6.13
N LYS A 228 24.70 -8.80 -4.92
CA LYS A 228 25.60 -9.86 -4.44
C LYS A 228 24.89 -11.21 -4.35
N ASN A 229 23.61 -11.21 -4.00
CA ASN A 229 22.79 -12.40 -3.85
C ASN A 229 21.96 -12.73 -5.10
N GLY A 230 22.41 -12.29 -6.29
CA GLY A 230 21.77 -12.62 -7.56
C GLY A 230 20.31 -12.15 -7.67
N GLY A 231 19.97 -11.01 -7.07
CA GLY A 231 18.63 -10.44 -7.04
C GLY A 231 17.69 -11.13 -6.04
N LYS A 232 18.21 -11.76 -4.98
CA LYS A 232 17.40 -12.46 -3.97
C LYS A 232 17.65 -11.85 -2.59
N ILE A 233 16.61 -11.83 -1.77
CA ILE A 233 16.70 -11.60 -0.33
C ILE A 233 17.18 -12.93 0.27
N GLN A 234 18.49 -13.09 0.43
CA GLN A 234 19.09 -14.33 0.91
C GLN A 234 19.52 -14.13 2.37
N THR A 235 18.99 -14.92 3.28
CA THR A 235 19.40 -14.90 4.69
C THR A 235 20.87 -15.33 4.82
N PRO A 236 21.57 -15.02 5.94
CA PRO A 236 22.99 -15.34 6.11
C PRO A 236 23.32 -16.83 6.02
N ASP A 237 22.34 -17.70 6.22
CA ASP A 237 22.46 -19.16 6.04
C ASP A 237 22.32 -19.63 4.59
N GLY A 238 22.08 -18.70 3.68
CA GLY A 238 21.91 -18.97 2.26
C GLY A 238 20.47 -19.29 1.85
N THR A 239 19.51 -19.34 2.77
CA THR A 239 18.10 -19.60 2.42
C THR A 239 17.44 -18.38 1.79
N VAL A 240 16.41 -18.61 0.97
CA VAL A 240 15.64 -17.55 0.33
C VAL A 240 14.21 -17.70 0.83
N PRO A 241 13.69 -16.75 1.63
CA PRO A 241 12.34 -16.83 2.16
C PRO A 241 11.32 -16.76 1.04
N ILE A 242 10.10 -17.24 1.30
CA ILE A 242 8.98 -17.10 0.38
C ILE A 242 8.76 -15.61 0.08
N GLY A 243 8.67 -15.27 -1.20
CA GLY A 243 8.60 -13.87 -1.65
C GLY A 243 9.94 -13.13 -1.60
N GLY A 244 11.07 -13.80 -1.36
CA GLY A 244 12.41 -13.21 -1.37
C GLY A 244 13.07 -13.10 -2.75
N ASN A 245 12.49 -13.70 -3.80
CA ASN A 245 13.04 -13.63 -5.15
C ASN A 245 12.66 -12.32 -5.84
N MET A 246 13.65 -11.42 -6.02
CA MET A 246 13.51 -10.10 -6.62
C MET A 246 14.14 -9.98 -8.01
N VAL A 247 14.58 -11.08 -8.63
CA VAL A 247 15.37 -11.07 -9.88
C VAL A 247 14.70 -10.25 -10.98
N ILE A 248 13.41 -10.48 -11.14
CA ILE A 248 12.58 -9.86 -12.17
C ILE A 248 12.23 -8.41 -11.86
N ASP A 249 12.47 -7.98 -10.63
CA ASP A 249 12.23 -6.61 -10.18
C ASP A 249 13.52 -5.77 -10.13
N MET A 250 14.70 -6.40 -10.32
CA MET A 250 16.01 -5.73 -10.34
C MET A 250 16.09 -4.60 -11.37
N ALA A 251 15.39 -4.71 -12.50
CA ALA A 251 15.34 -3.65 -13.52
C ALA A 251 14.75 -2.35 -12.95
N ALA A 252 13.76 -2.47 -12.08
CA ALA A 252 13.11 -1.31 -11.48
C ALA A 252 13.87 -0.75 -10.28
N ILE A 253 14.47 -1.62 -9.46
CA ILE A 253 15.39 -1.21 -8.39
C ILE A 253 16.54 -0.41 -9.01
N LYS A 254 17.08 -0.89 -10.12
CA LYS A 254 18.11 -0.19 -10.89
C LYS A 254 17.63 1.16 -11.42
N LYS A 255 16.41 1.27 -11.95
CA LYS A 255 15.86 2.55 -12.39
C LYS A 255 15.67 3.53 -11.22
N SER A 256 15.20 3.03 -10.08
CA SER A 256 15.08 3.80 -8.85
C SER A 256 16.44 4.29 -8.36
N SER A 257 17.49 3.47 -8.50
CA SER A 257 18.88 3.85 -8.23
C SER A 257 19.33 5.09 -9.01
N GLU A 258 19.00 5.18 -10.30
CA GLU A 258 19.35 6.33 -11.13
C GLU A 258 18.70 7.61 -10.58
N ASN A 259 17.43 7.51 -10.16
CA ASN A 259 16.68 8.63 -9.63
C ASN A 259 17.11 9.06 -8.22
N ILE A 260 17.50 8.12 -7.37
CA ILE A 260 17.94 8.35 -5.99
C ILE A 260 19.37 8.90 -5.95
N THR A 261 20.28 8.28 -6.70
CA THR A 261 21.73 8.58 -6.61
C THR A 261 22.19 9.68 -7.57
N GLY A 262 21.35 10.11 -8.51
CA GLY A 262 21.69 11.16 -9.47
C GLY A 262 22.79 10.80 -10.47
N ASN A 263 23.34 9.58 -10.42
CA ASN A 263 24.39 9.12 -11.33
C ASN A 263 23.80 8.16 -12.40
N PRO A 264 23.51 8.64 -13.61
CA PRO A 264 23.02 7.82 -14.71
C PRO A 264 24.12 6.98 -15.38
N ARG A 265 25.40 7.13 -14.99
CA ARG A 265 26.51 6.46 -15.68
C ARG A 265 26.58 4.99 -15.29
N GLY A 266 26.21 4.12 -16.23
CA GLY A 266 26.55 2.70 -16.16
C GLY A 266 25.61 1.76 -16.87
N TYR A 267 24.39 2.19 -17.25
CA TYR A 267 23.46 1.26 -17.88
C TYR A 267 22.55 1.92 -18.91
N LYS A 268 22.78 1.58 -20.18
CA LYS A 268 21.77 1.72 -21.23
C LYS A 268 20.60 0.80 -20.87
N LEU A 269 19.54 1.35 -20.30
CA LEU A 269 18.28 0.63 -20.11
C LEU A 269 17.53 0.59 -21.45
N LEU A 270 17.02 -0.60 -21.80
CA LEU A 270 16.13 -0.79 -22.94
C LEU A 270 14.79 -0.08 -22.67
N SER A 271 14.70 1.17 -23.12
CA SER A 271 13.48 1.97 -23.35
C SER A 271 12.63 2.42 -22.14
N PRO A 272 11.87 3.53 -22.28
CA PRO A 272 10.85 4.01 -21.33
C PRO A 272 9.79 2.96 -20.90
N TRP A 273 9.65 1.86 -21.66
CA TRP A 273 8.71 0.79 -21.37
C TRP A 273 9.04 0.01 -20.10
N ALA A 274 10.28 0.04 -19.60
CA ALA A 274 10.66 -0.66 -18.37
C ALA A 274 10.00 -0.07 -17.11
N GLY A 275 9.72 1.24 -17.08
CA GLY A 275 8.95 1.88 -15.99
C GLY A 275 7.44 1.58 -16.06
N PHE A 276 6.90 1.49 -17.28
CA PHE A 276 5.51 1.07 -17.52
C PHE A 276 5.30 -0.41 -17.17
N MET A 277 6.23 -1.27 -17.58
CA MET A 277 6.31 -2.66 -17.14
C MET A 277 6.46 -2.68 -15.62
N TRP A 278 7.36 -1.90 -15.01
CA TRP A 278 7.50 -1.89 -13.56
C TRP A 278 6.19 -1.64 -12.80
N THR A 279 5.43 -0.59 -13.09
CA THR A 279 4.17 -0.33 -12.36
C THR A 279 3.01 -1.26 -12.78
N GLY A 280 2.89 -1.56 -14.08
CA GLY A 280 1.81 -2.40 -14.59
C GLY A 280 2.02 -3.88 -14.27
N TRP A 281 3.22 -4.39 -14.51
CA TRP A 281 3.61 -5.78 -14.25
C TRP A 281 3.72 -6.08 -12.76
N MET A 282 4.19 -5.16 -11.90
CA MET A 282 4.21 -5.40 -10.44
C MET A 282 2.81 -5.50 -9.85
N ASN A 283 1.92 -4.59 -10.22
CA ASN A 283 0.56 -4.57 -9.71
C ASN A 283 -0.30 -5.67 -10.31
N GLY A 284 -0.14 -5.92 -11.61
CA GLY A 284 -0.72 -7.07 -12.25
C GLY A 284 -0.22 -8.37 -11.65
N ARG A 285 1.07 -8.49 -11.33
CA ARG A 285 1.66 -9.68 -10.72
C ARG A 285 1.28 -9.84 -9.25
N MET A 286 1.27 -8.81 -8.41
CA MET A 286 0.86 -8.91 -7.01
C MET A 286 -0.64 -9.20 -6.90
N SER A 287 -1.45 -8.58 -7.76
CA SER A 287 -2.86 -8.94 -7.92
C SER A 287 -3.03 -10.37 -8.47
N MET A 288 -2.21 -10.79 -9.43
CA MET A 288 -2.22 -12.15 -9.97
C MET A 288 -1.75 -13.17 -8.94
N GLU A 289 -0.72 -12.93 -8.14
CA GLU A 289 -0.23 -13.86 -7.11
C GLU A 289 -1.28 -14.04 -6.01
N LYS A 290 -2.02 -12.98 -5.64
CA LYS A 290 -3.17 -13.06 -4.72
C LYS A 290 -4.41 -13.73 -5.37
N GLN A 291 -4.63 -13.58 -6.68
CA GLN A 291 -5.79 -14.13 -7.41
C GLN A 291 -5.51 -15.43 -8.18
N CYS A 292 -4.28 -15.97 -8.15
CA CYS A 292 -3.91 -17.24 -8.78
C CYS A 292 -4.59 -18.45 -8.13
N ILE A 293 -5.35 -18.24 -7.06
CA ILE A 293 -6.30 -19.22 -6.53
C ILE A 293 -7.48 -19.44 -7.51
N SER A 294 -7.76 -18.51 -8.46
CA SER A 294 -8.96 -18.58 -9.33
C SER A 294 -8.71 -18.79 -10.83
N GLY A 295 -7.46 -19.04 -11.28
CA GLY A 295 -7.16 -19.53 -12.64
C GLY A 295 -7.44 -18.61 -13.84
N ASN A 296 -7.76 -17.32 -13.69
CA ASN A 296 -8.06 -16.42 -14.82
C ASN A 296 -7.27 -15.10 -14.80
N TYR A 297 -6.02 -15.19 -15.27
CA TYR A 297 -5.00 -14.14 -15.34
C TYR A 297 -5.49 -12.81 -15.95
N TYR A 298 -6.25 -12.86 -17.05
CA TYR A 298 -6.67 -11.65 -17.77
C TYR A 298 -7.77 -10.86 -17.04
N LYS A 299 -8.69 -11.55 -16.36
CA LYS A 299 -9.76 -10.90 -15.58
C LYS A 299 -9.21 -10.23 -14.33
N ALA A 300 -8.24 -10.85 -13.67
CA ALA A 300 -7.52 -10.27 -12.53
C ALA A 300 -6.85 -8.96 -12.91
N TRP A 301 -6.06 -9.00 -13.99
CA TRP A 301 -5.37 -7.83 -14.55
C TRP A 301 -6.33 -6.67 -14.86
N ASN A 302 -7.42 -6.94 -15.59
CA ASN A 302 -8.37 -5.91 -15.97
C ASN A 302 -9.17 -5.34 -14.80
N ARG A 303 -9.50 -6.15 -13.78
CA ARG A 303 -10.22 -5.67 -12.58
C ARG A 303 -9.35 -4.75 -11.75
N SER A 304 -8.08 -5.11 -11.55
CA SER A 304 -7.12 -4.28 -10.86
C SER A 304 -6.95 -2.95 -11.59
N TRP A 305 -6.67 -2.97 -12.89
CA TRP A 305 -6.57 -1.74 -13.67
C TRP A 305 -7.85 -0.85 -13.62
N LYS A 306 -9.04 -1.47 -13.57
CA LYS A 306 -10.32 -0.77 -13.65
C LYS A 306 -10.82 -0.16 -12.32
N TYR A 307 -10.52 -0.75 -11.16
CA TYR A 307 -11.24 -0.42 -9.91
C TYR A 307 -10.40 0.10 -8.73
N GLY A 308 -9.06 0.10 -8.77
CA GLY A 308 -8.26 0.57 -7.63
C GLY A 308 -7.01 1.40 -7.95
N TYR A 309 -6.58 1.45 -9.21
CA TYR A 309 -5.17 1.70 -9.52
C TYR A 309 -4.87 3.00 -10.28
N GLU A 310 -5.88 3.69 -10.82
CA GLU A 310 -5.65 4.92 -11.59
C GLU A 310 -5.26 6.12 -10.72
N SER A 311 -5.74 6.26 -9.47
CA SER A 311 -5.50 7.49 -8.69
C SER A 311 -4.07 7.56 -8.14
N PHE A 312 -3.70 6.63 -7.26
CA PHE A 312 -2.45 6.72 -6.49
C PHE A 312 -1.18 6.75 -7.36
N PHE A 313 -1.13 5.90 -8.39
CA PHE A 313 0.07 5.71 -9.21
C PHE A 313 0.21 6.73 -10.35
N LEU A 314 -0.87 7.33 -10.84
CA LEU A 314 -0.75 8.41 -11.82
C LEU A 314 -0.21 9.69 -11.17
N TYR A 315 -0.53 9.96 -9.90
CA TYR A 315 0.11 11.05 -9.14
C TYR A 315 1.58 10.78 -8.88
N TYR A 316 1.90 9.55 -8.46
CA TYR A 316 3.29 9.14 -8.28
C TYR A 316 4.10 9.23 -9.58
N GLY A 317 3.54 8.75 -10.70
CA GLY A 317 4.14 8.85 -12.03
C GLY A 317 4.35 10.29 -12.48
N LYS A 318 3.42 11.20 -12.15
CA LYS A 318 3.53 12.63 -12.45
C LYS A 318 4.65 13.29 -11.63
N LEU A 319 4.70 13.07 -10.31
CA LEU A 319 5.69 13.69 -9.42
C LEU A 319 7.10 13.15 -9.59
N VAL A 320 7.26 11.83 -9.71
CA VAL A 320 8.60 11.21 -9.67
C VAL A 320 9.25 11.09 -11.04
N TYR A 321 8.44 10.86 -12.08
CA TYR A 321 8.96 10.57 -13.42
C TYR A 321 8.70 11.68 -14.44
N ASN A 322 8.08 12.79 -14.03
CA ASN A 322 7.72 13.92 -14.89
C ASN A 322 7.10 13.44 -16.22
N TRP A 323 6.27 12.39 -16.10
CA TRP A 323 6.08 11.42 -17.16
C TRP A 323 5.36 12.06 -18.37
N PRO A 324 6.00 12.15 -19.55
CA PRO A 324 5.33 12.48 -20.79
C PRO A 324 4.63 11.21 -21.24
N MET A 325 3.47 10.92 -20.63
CA MET A 325 2.59 9.88 -21.12
C MET A 325 2.32 10.25 -22.58
N GLY A 326 2.89 9.49 -23.54
CA GLY A 326 2.93 9.73 -24.99
C GLY A 326 1.57 9.88 -25.66
N SER A 327 0.79 10.82 -25.15
CA SER A 327 -0.56 11.13 -25.47
C SER A 327 -0.53 12.59 -25.87
N SER A 328 -1.19 12.94 -26.97
CA SER A 328 -1.43 14.33 -27.32
C SER A 328 -1.89 15.13 -26.09
N ALA A 329 -1.54 16.43 -26.04
CA ALA A 329 -1.86 17.30 -24.90
C ALA A 329 -3.33 17.15 -24.42
N GLY A 330 -4.28 16.98 -25.35
CA GLY A 330 -5.69 16.74 -25.01
C GLY A 330 -5.97 15.42 -24.26
N LYS A 331 -5.23 14.34 -24.54
CA LYS A 331 -5.32 13.08 -23.77
C LYS A 331 -4.66 13.21 -22.39
N ARG A 332 -3.66 14.09 -22.24
CA ARG A 332 -3.06 14.39 -20.93
C ARG A 332 -4.06 15.14 -20.05
N GLN A 333 -4.64 16.24 -20.54
CA GLN A 333 -5.62 17.03 -19.78
C GLN A 333 -6.84 16.20 -19.34
N LYS A 334 -7.40 15.37 -20.21
CA LYS A 334 -8.53 14.48 -19.86
C LYS A 334 -8.16 13.48 -18.76
N ARG A 335 -6.93 12.96 -18.77
CA ARG A 335 -6.47 12.03 -17.73
C ARG A 335 -6.17 12.74 -16.43
N ASP A 336 -5.52 13.90 -16.46
CA ASP A 336 -5.27 14.72 -15.28
C ASP A 336 -6.59 15.14 -14.61
N ALA A 337 -7.61 15.51 -15.40
CA ALA A 337 -8.94 15.81 -14.89
C ALA A 337 -9.63 14.59 -14.28
N LYS A 338 -9.58 13.42 -14.94
CA LYS A 338 -10.13 12.16 -14.41
C LYS A 338 -9.42 11.77 -13.10
N LEU A 339 -8.11 11.90 -13.07
CA LEU A 339 -7.25 11.61 -11.93
C LEU A 339 -7.58 12.53 -10.74
N LYS A 340 -7.73 13.83 -11.00
CA LYS A 340 -8.19 14.83 -10.04
C LYS A 340 -9.53 14.41 -9.43
N ALA A 341 -10.55 14.26 -10.27
CA ALA A 341 -11.90 13.91 -9.83
C ALA A 341 -11.96 12.59 -9.05
N THR A 342 -11.22 11.56 -9.49
CA THR A 342 -11.20 10.25 -8.81
C THR A 342 -10.57 10.37 -7.42
N THR A 343 -9.58 11.24 -7.26
CA THR A 343 -8.86 11.40 -5.98
C THR A 343 -9.62 12.30 -5.03
N GLU A 344 -10.21 13.39 -5.53
CA GLU A 344 -11.20 14.19 -4.79
C GLU A 344 -12.31 13.29 -4.25
N PHE A 345 -12.88 12.43 -5.11
CA PHE A 345 -13.89 11.47 -4.69
C PHE A 345 -13.40 10.59 -3.54
N TYR A 346 -12.21 9.99 -3.63
CA TYR A 346 -11.71 9.13 -2.57
C TYR A 346 -11.39 9.86 -1.27
N LEU A 347 -10.89 11.10 -1.33
CA LEU A 347 -10.69 11.95 -0.15
C LEU A 347 -12.03 12.30 0.49
N ASN A 348 -13.03 12.66 -0.31
CA ASN A 348 -14.35 13.06 0.17
C ASN A 348 -15.09 11.91 0.84
N VAL A 349 -15.02 10.69 0.29
CA VAL A 349 -15.66 9.49 0.87
C VAL A 349 -14.82 8.84 1.98
N PHE A 350 -13.65 9.39 2.30
CA PHE A 350 -12.88 8.92 3.46
C PHE A 350 -13.64 9.23 4.75
N PRO A 351 -13.83 8.25 5.65
CA PRO A 351 -14.57 8.42 6.91
C PRO A 351 -13.87 9.41 7.85
N CYS A 352 -14.63 10.29 8.49
CA CYS A 352 -14.10 11.35 9.36
C CYS A 352 -13.39 10.80 10.60
N GLN A 353 -13.90 9.70 11.15
CA GLN A 353 -13.33 8.92 12.24
C GLN A 353 -12.10 8.08 11.84
N GLY A 354 -11.62 8.25 10.60
CA GLY A 354 -10.55 7.45 10.02
C GLY A 354 -11.03 6.09 9.53
N ASN A 355 -10.15 5.33 8.89
CA ASN A 355 -10.50 4.01 8.40
C ASN A 355 -10.66 2.98 9.54
N PHE A 356 -11.69 2.15 9.43
CA PHE A 356 -12.02 1.07 10.36
C PHE A 356 -12.79 -0.07 9.66
N ASN A 357 -12.88 -1.20 10.33
CA ASN A 357 -13.73 -2.34 10.00
C ASN A 357 -14.12 -3.04 11.32
N HIS A 358 -15.31 -2.78 11.87
CA HIS A 358 -15.68 -3.33 13.20
C HIS A 358 -16.56 -4.58 13.13
N THR A 359 -17.37 -4.72 12.08
CA THR A 359 -18.29 -5.84 11.91
C THR A 359 -18.31 -6.28 10.45
N ASP A 360 -18.87 -7.47 10.18
CA ASP A 360 -18.99 -7.99 8.81
C ASP A 360 -20.04 -7.24 7.97
N SER A 361 -20.67 -6.21 8.54
CA SER A 361 -21.60 -5.29 7.89
C SER A 361 -21.15 -3.83 7.90
N ASP A 362 -20.26 -3.43 8.83
CA ASP A 362 -19.75 -2.06 8.97
C ASP A 362 -18.51 -1.83 8.11
N PHE A 363 -18.68 -1.93 6.79
CA PHE A 363 -17.65 -1.53 5.85
C PHE A 363 -17.69 -0.02 5.65
N THR A 364 -16.57 0.64 5.87
CA THR A 364 -16.42 2.02 5.38
C THR A 364 -16.61 2.04 3.85
N PRO A 365 -17.32 3.04 3.30
CA PRO A 365 -17.59 3.12 1.88
C PRO A 365 -16.34 3.00 1.00
N PHE A 366 -16.52 2.39 -0.17
CA PHE A 366 -15.52 2.33 -1.26
C PHE A 366 -14.18 1.70 -0.89
N GLY A 367 -14.12 0.82 0.11
CA GLY A 367 -12.91 0.05 0.41
C GLY A 367 -11.90 0.77 1.30
N TRP A 368 -12.35 1.73 2.12
CA TRP A 368 -11.54 2.24 3.22
C TRP A 368 -11.41 1.26 4.40
N ALA A 369 -11.97 0.04 4.32
CA ALA A 369 -12.04 -0.92 5.42
C ALA A 369 -10.77 -1.78 5.54
N MET A 370 -9.60 -1.18 5.28
CA MET A 370 -8.30 -1.87 5.22
C MET A 370 -7.11 -0.93 5.50
N PRO A 371 -5.96 -1.49 5.93
CA PRO A 371 -4.78 -0.69 6.25
C PRO A 371 -4.01 -0.19 5.02
N ASP A 372 -4.15 -0.86 3.89
CA ASP A 372 -3.35 -0.73 2.67
C ASP A 372 -4.25 -0.69 1.40
N ARG A 373 -5.22 0.23 1.41
CA ARG A 373 -6.11 0.52 0.27
C ARG A 373 -5.36 0.77 -1.03
N SER A 374 -4.19 1.41 -1.00
CA SER A 374 -3.40 1.74 -2.19
C SER A 374 -2.95 0.50 -2.97
N GLU A 375 -2.97 -0.68 -2.35
CA GLU A 375 -2.51 -1.93 -2.96
C GLU A 375 -3.59 -3.00 -3.07
N ARG A 376 -4.61 -2.94 -2.24
CA ARG A 376 -5.69 -3.92 -2.25
C ARG A 376 -6.82 -3.45 -3.13
N SER A 377 -7.42 -4.40 -3.83
CA SER A 377 -8.56 -4.09 -4.67
C SER A 377 -9.77 -3.75 -3.79
N ILE A 378 -10.68 -2.92 -4.30
CA ILE A 378 -12.00 -2.72 -3.68
C ILE A 378 -12.70 -4.06 -3.45
N ALA A 379 -12.53 -5.01 -4.37
CA ALA A 379 -13.05 -6.36 -4.24
C ALA A 379 -12.52 -7.05 -2.96
N ASP A 380 -11.22 -6.94 -2.68
CA ASP A 380 -10.68 -7.45 -1.43
C ASP A 380 -11.46 -6.82 -0.27
N ALA A 381 -11.61 -5.50 -0.24
CA ALA A 381 -12.30 -4.80 0.85
C ALA A 381 -13.74 -5.29 1.07
N TYR A 382 -14.47 -5.57 -0.01
CA TYR A 382 -15.86 -6.06 0.05
C TYR A 382 -15.99 -7.54 0.44
N PHE A 383 -15.01 -8.39 0.11
CA PHE A 383 -15.12 -9.84 0.37
C PHE A 383 -14.84 -10.23 1.84
N GLY A 384 -14.82 -9.27 2.77
CA GLY A 384 -14.75 -9.56 4.21
C GLY A 384 -13.49 -10.31 4.65
N MET A 385 -12.47 -10.40 3.80
CA MET A 385 -11.24 -11.15 4.10
C MET A 385 -10.31 -10.40 5.08
N HIS A 386 -10.77 -9.32 5.71
CA HIS A 386 -9.89 -8.36 6.35
C HIS A 386 -9.91 -8.41 7.87
N ALA A 387 -8.85 -7.81 8.41
CA ALA A 387 -8.77 -7.45 9.80
C ALA A 387 -10.04 -6.72 10.23
N LYS A 388 -10.63 -7.14 11.34
CA LYS A 388 -11.42 -6.21 12.13
C LYS A 388 -10.44 -5.25 12.80
N GLY A 389 -10.80 -3.99 12.99
CA GLY A 389 -9.94 -2.98 13.60
C GLY A 389 -10.07 -1.58 13.05
N ASN A 390 -9.53 -0.66 13.82
CA ASN A 390 -9.07 0.65 13.41
C ASN A 390 -7.78 0.51 12.60
N PHE A 391 -7.65 1.31 11.54
CA PHE A 391 -6.48 1.31 10.67
C PHE A 391 -5.74 2.64 10.75
N ASN A 392 -4.48 2.64 10.33
CA ASN A 392 -3.55 3.73 10.58
C ASN A 392 -3.69 4.97 9.68
N SER A 393 -4.66 5.00 8.75
CA SER A 393 -4.89 6.09 7.80
C SER A 393 -3.72 6.51 6.89
N LEU A 394 -2.58 5.81 6.85
CA LEU A 394 -1.39 6.29 6.10
C LEU A 394 -1.66 6.48 4.60
N ASP A 395 -2.44 5.59 3.99
CA ASP A 395 -2.81 5.71 2.57
C ASP A 395 -3.63 6.98 2.29
N PHE A 396 -4.52 7.35 3.20
CA PHE A 396 -5.30 8.58 3.08
C PHE A 396 -4.39 9.81 3.22
N LEU A 397 -3.55 9.84 4.26
CA LEU A 397 -2.60 10.94 4.50
C LEU A 397 -1.69 11.18 3.29
N LEU A 398 -1.16 10.09 2.72
CA LEU A 398 -0.29 10.16 1.55
C LEU A 398 -1.03 10.56 0.27
N MET A 399 -2.23 10.02 0.05
CA MET A 399 -3.06 10.43 -1.09
C MET A 399 -3.47 11.89 -0.99
N HIS A 400 -3.78 12.37 0.22
CA HIS A 400 -4.07 13.78 0.50
C HIS A 400 -2.86 14.64 0.13
N ASN A 401 -1.66 14.32 0.62
CA ASN A 401 -0.46 15.08 0.31
C ASN A 401 -0.19 15.13 -1.20
N PHE A 402 -0.30 14.00 -1.89
CA PHE A 402 -0.13 13.97 -3.34
C PHE A 402 -1.18 14.80 -4.07
N TYR A 403 -2.43 14.75 -3.64
CA TYR A 403 -3.50 15.55 -4.22
C TYR A 403 -3.19 17.05 -4.11
N TYR A 404 -2.81 17.51 -2.92
CA TYR A 404 -2.46 18.90 -2.69
C TYR A 404 -1.22 19.33 -3.46
N LEU A 405 -0.12 18.57 -3.38
CA LEU A 405 1.12 18.88 -4.11
C LEU A 405 0.95 18.99 -5.64
N ASN A 406 -0.08 18.36 -6.21
CA ASN A 406 -0.29 18.36 -7.66
C ASN A 406 -1.32 19.37 -8.15
N HIS A 407 -2.23 19.83 -7.30
CA HIS A 407 -3.37 20.67 -7.71
C HIS A 407 -3.47 21.98 -6.95
N PHE A 408 -2.73 22.12 -5.86
CA PHE A 408 -2.73 23.28 -4.99
C PHE A 408 -1.29 23.69 -4.72
N THR A 409 -1.10 24.98 -4.46
CA THR A 409 0.19 25.53 -4.06
C THR A 409 0.37 25.47 -2.55
N GLU A 410 -0.72 25.50 -1.79
CA GLU A 410 -0.73 25.60 -0.32
C GLU A 410 -1.84 24.73 0.31
N LEU A 411 -1.60 24.28 1.54
CA LEU A 411 -2.63 23.85 2.47
C LEU A 411 -3.40 25.09 2.93
N GLY A 412 -4.72 25.03 2.94
CA GLY A 412 -5.55 26.03 3.63
C GLY A 412 -5.18 26.12 5.12
N PRO A 413 -5.52 27.25 5.79
CA PRO A 413 -5.15 27.49 7.17
C PRO A 413 -5.65 26.36 8.08
N PHE A 414 -4.88 26.09 9.14
CA PHE A 414 -5.33 25.21 10.20
C PHE A 414 -6.60 25.83 10.83
N PRO A 415 -7.71 25.09 10.96
CA PRO A 415 -8.87 25.62 11.65
C PRO A 415 -8.49 25.86 13.12
N GLU A 416 -8.47 27.12 13.57
CA GLU A 416 -7.99 27.51 14.92
C GLU A 416 -8.81 26.90 16.08
N ASN A 417 -9.92 26.20 15.81
CA ASN A 417 -10.86 25.65 16.79
C ASN A 417 -11.05 24.11 16.70
N THR A 418 -9.97 23.34 16.54
CA THR A 418 -10.08 21.87 16.44
C THR A 418 -10.40 21.13 17.74
N ASN A 419 -10.49 21.82 18.87
CA ASN A 419 -10.97 21.23 20.14
C ASN A 419 -12.50 21.10 20.20
N GLN A 420 -13.24 21.61 19.22
CA GLN A 420 -14.63 21.22 19.05
C GLN A 420 -14.65 19.85 18.38
N ASP A 421 -15.34 18.89 19.03
CA ASP A 421 -15.70 17.62 18.44
C ASP A 421 -16.19 17.84 17.02
N TYR A 422 -15.36 17.49 16.02
CA TYR A 422 -15.80 17.34 14.64
C TYR A 422 -16.66 16.07 14.56
N ALA A 423 -17.76 16.06 15.31
CA ALA A 423 -18.93 15.27 14.99
C ALA A 423 -19.50 15.88 13.71
N ILE A 424 -18.83 15.60 12.58
CA ILE A 424 -19.42 15.78 11.27
C ILE A 424 -20.68 14.93 11.30
N ASP A 425 -21.83 15.59 11.10
CA ASP A 425 -23.13 14.93 11.07
C ASP A 425 -22.99 13.67 10.20
N PRO A 426 -23.20 12.46 10.74
CA PRO A 426 -23.12 11.24 9.95
C PRO A 426 -24.10 11.24 8.77
N ASN A 427 -25.07 12.17 8.74
CA ASN A 427 -25.97 12.42 7.61
C ASN A 427 -25.42 13.40 6.55
N TYR A 428 -24.25 14.04 6.77
CA TYR A 428 -23.61 14.96 5.81
C TYR A 428 -22.97 14.23 4.61
N ILE A 429 -23.15 12.93 4.48
CA ILE A 429 -22.94 12.26 3.21
C ILE A 429 -24.12 12.64 2.31
N ASP A 430 -23.92 13.59 1.39
CA ASP A 430 -24.91 13.94 0.38
C ASP A 430 -25.35 12.66 -0.37
N LYS A 431 -26.55 12.18 0.00
CA LYS A 431 -27.13 10.94 -0.52
C LYS A 431 -27.31 11.02 -2.04
N GLU A 432 -27.49 12.21 -2.60
CA GLU A 432 -27.64 12.41 -4.04
C GLU A 432 -26.29 12.39 -4.76
N VAL A 433 -25.22 12.92 -4.17
CA VAL A 433 -23.84 12.74 -4.70
C VAL A 433 -23.45 11.25 -4.68
N MET A 434 -23.76 10.55 -3.59
CA MET A 434 -23.52 9.10 -3.46
C MET A 434 -24.33 8.29 -4.47
N LYS A 435 -25.64 8.57 -4.62
CA LYS A 435 -26.48 7.91 -5.62
C LYS A 435 -25.98 8.19 -7.04
N THR A 436 -25.56 9.42 -7.34
CA THR A 436 -25.06 9.80 -8.66
C THR A 436 -23.78 9.06 -9.01
N GLU A 437 -22.81 8.99 -8.09
CA GLU A 437 -21.55 8.27 -8.33
C GLU A 437 -21.73 6.75 -8.32
N LEU A 438 -22.60 6.19 -7.45
CA LEU A 438 -22.99 4.78 -7.51
C LEU A 438 -23.67 4.44 -8.84
N ALA A 439 -24.60 5.26 -9.31
CA ALA A 439 -25.25 5.10 -10.61
C ALA A 439 -24.25 5.21 -11.77
N ARG A 440 -23.23 6.09 -11.65
CA ARG A 440 -22.16 6.24 -12.64
C ARG A 440 -21.25 5.02 -12.68
N VAL A 441 -20.85 4.50 -11.53
CA VAL A 441 -20.08 3.25 -11.39
C VAL A 441 -20.88 2.06 -11.92
N GLN A 442 -22.15 1.93 -11.54
CA GLN A 442 -23.06 0.88 -11.99
C GLN A 442 -23.28 0.91 -13.51
N LYS A 443 -23.54 2.09 -14.10
CA LYS A 443 -23.67 2.29 -15.54
C LYS A 443 -22.39 1.96 -16.32
N HIS A 444 -21.22 2.21 -15.74
CA HIS A 444 -19.92 1.84 -16.31
C HIS A 444 -19.58 0.34 -16.15
N ILE A 445 -20.13 -0.33 -15.15
CA ILE A 445 -20.03 -1.78 -14.97
C ILE A 445 -20.85 -2.49 -16.07
N ASP A 446 -22.07 -1.99 -16.33
CA ASP A 446 -23.05 -2.62 -17.22
C ASP A 446 -22.72 -2.51 -18.72
N HIS A 447 -22.13 -1.40 -19.19
CA HIS A 447 -21.93 -1.17 -20.63
C HIS A 447 -20.51 -1.47 -21.17
N GLN A 448 -19.45 -1.31 -20.37
CA GLN A 448 -18.07 -1.36 -20.89
C GLN A 448 -17.47 -2.77 -20.83
N SER A 449 -17.77 -3.53 -19.77
CA SER A 449 -17.13 -4.84 -19.50
C SER A 449 -17.52 -5.90 -20.54
N VAL A 450 -18.77 -5.89 -21.00
CA VAL A 450 -19.30 -6.83 -22.01
C VAL A 450 -18.80 -6.45 -23.41
N ASN A 451 -18.82 -5.17 -23.75
CA ASN A 451 -18.41 -4.70 -25.09
C ASN A 451 -16.89 -4.83 -25.33
N ASP A 452 -16.07 -4.54 -24.32
CA ASP A 452 -14.62 -4.69 -24.43
C ASP A 452 -14.21 -6.18 -24.48
N TYR A 453 -14.92 -7.04 -23.75
CA TYR A 453 -14.77 -8.49 -23.85
C TYR A 453 -15.17 -9.02 -25.24
N MET A 454 -16.30 -8.57 -25.79
CA MET A 454 -16.75 -8.96 -27.13
C MET A 454 -15.84 -8.43 -28.25
N ARG A 455 -15.24 -7.24 -28.10
CA ARG A 455 -14.23 -6.74 -29.03
C ARG A 455 -12.95 -7.57 -28.99
N PHE A 456 -12.46 -7.90 -27.79
CA PHE A 456 -11.28 -8.74 -27.63
C PHE A 456 -11.49 -10.15 -28.20
N TYR A 457 -12.67 -10.75 -27.94
CA TYR A 457 -13.02 -12.06 -28.47
C TYR A 457 -13.11 -12.04 -30.00
N LYS A 458 -13.75 -11.02 -30.59
CA LYS A 458 -13.76 -10.79 -32.05
C LYS A 458 -12.36 -10.58 -32.61
N HIS A 459 -11.48 -9.86 -31.90
CA HIS A 459 -10.11 -9.60 -32.36
C HIS A 459 -9.24 -10.86 -32.31
N THR A 460 -9.39 -11.66 -31.26
CA THR A 460 -8.68 -12.94 -31.07
C THR A 460 -9.13 -13.98 -32.08
N ILE A 461 -10.45 -14.07 -32.35
CA ILE A 461 -11.00 -14.91 -33.43
C ILE A 461 -10.46 -14.47 -34.78
N ARG A 462 -10.44 -13.16 -35.09
CA ARG A 462 -9.89 -12.64 -36.35
C ARG A 462 -8.39 -12.88 -36.50
N ALA A 463 -7.62 -12.77 -35.41
CA ALA A 463 -6.19 -13.06 -35.40
C ALA A 463 -5.92 -14.56 -35.61
N GLY A 464 -6.72 -15.43 -34.97
CA GLY A 464 -6.70 -16.87 -35.21
C GLY A 464 -7.07 -17.24 -36.65
N LEU A 465 -8.10 -16.60 -37.21
CA LEU A 465 -8.55 -16.79 -38.60
C LEU A 465 -7.57 -16.20 -39.64
N LYS A 466 -6.78 -15.18 -39.31
CA LYS A 466 -5.69 -14.73 -40.19
C LYS A 466 -4.51 -15.70 -40.20
N LYS A 467 -4.21 -16.32 -39.05
CA LYS A 467 -3.17 -17.36 -38.92
C LYS A 467 -3.61 -18.70 -39.53
N TYR A 468 -4.92 -18.94 -39.63
CA TYR A 468 -5.56 -20.10 -40.24
C TYR A 468 -5.21 -20.30 -41.73
N ASN A 469 -4.93 -19.23 -42.48
CA ASN A 469 -4.48 -19.35 -43.87
C ASN A 469 -3.04 -19.93 -44.02
N SER A 470 -2.41 -20.40 -42.93
CA SER A 470 -1.04 -20.93 -42.93
C SER A 470 -0.83 -22.34 -42.33
N GLY A 471 -1.89 -23.07 -41.91
CA GLY A 471 -1.83 -24.47 -41.39
C GLY A 471 -1.11 -24.66 -40.03
N PRO A 472 -1.09 -25.85 -39.36
CA PRO A 472 -1.83 -27.12 -39.52
C PRO A 472 -2.86 -27.43 -38.39
N SER A 473 -3.63 -28.52 -38.55
CA SER A 473 -4.97 -28.80 -37.98
C SER A 473 -5.10 -29.26 -36.51
N ASN A 474 -4.02 -29.61 -35.80
CA ASN A 474 -4.15 -30.28 -34.47
C ASN A 474 -4.45 -29.34 -33.28
N PHE A 475 -4.23 -28.03 -33.42
CA PHE A 475 -4.59 -27.05 -32.38
C PHE A 475 -6.12 -26.81 -32.29
N ILE A 476 -6.84 -27.05 -33.39
CA ILE A 476 -8.25 -26.69 -33.55
C ILE A 476 -9.17 -27.60 -32.73
N SER A 477 -8.93 -28.92 -32.68
CA SER A 477 -9.79 -29.83 -31.93
C SER A 477 -9.71 -29.57 -30.41
N SER A 478 -8.51 -29.24 -29.91
CA SER A 478 -8.27 -28.87 -28.51
C SER A 478 -8.86 -27.50 -28.18
N PHE A 479 -8.67 -26.50 -29.05
CA PHE A 479 -9.22 -25.16 -28.86
C PHE A 479 -10.75 -25.12 -28.94
N LEU A 480 -11.36 -25.83 -29.90
CA LEU A 480 -12.82 -25.91 -30.03
C LEU A 480 -13.46 -26.71 -28.88
N ARG A 481 -12.82 -27.80 -28.39
CA ARG A 481 -13.30 -28.50 -27.18
C ARG A 481 -13.27 -27.60 -25.95
N LYS A 482 -12.17 -26.87 -25.74
CA LYS A 482 -12.03 -25.93 -24.60
C LYS A 482 -13.00 -24.74 -24.71
N SER A 483 -13.24 -24.24 -25.93
CA SER A 483 -14.18 -23.15 -26.19
C SER A 483 -15.64 -23.58 -26.02
N ARG A 484 -15.99 -24.82 -26.43
CA ARG A 484 -17.32 -25.41 -26.23
C ARG A 484 -17.61 -25.70 -24.76
N TRP A 485 -16.62 -26.18 -24.01
CA TRP A 485 -16.72 -26.34 -22.55
C TRP A 485 -16.92 -24.99 -21.84
N ALA A 486 -16.16 -23.96 -22.23
CA ALA A 486 -16.37 -22.61 -21.71
C ALA A 486 -17.79 -22.10 -22.01
N LEU A 487 -18.31 -22.28 -23.23
CA LEU A 487 -19.68 -21.90 -23.61
C LEU A 487 -20.77 -22.56 -22.74
N ILE A 488 -20.62 -23.84 -22.41
CA ILE A 488 -21.59 -24.59 -21.59
C ILE A 488 -21.52 -24.12 -20.12
N SER A 489 -20.33 -23.98 -19.55
CA SER A 489 -20.15 -23.51 -18.17
C SER A 489 -20.52 -22.04 -17.97
N PHE A 490 -20.37 -21.20 -19.00
CA PHE A 490 -20.78 -19.79 -18.95
C PHE A 490 -22.28 -19.59 -19.21
N GLY A 491 -22.92 -20.45 -20.01
CA GLY A 491 -24.38 -20.42 -20.20
C GLY A 491 -25.15 -20.71 -18.92
N SER A 492 -24.71 -21.70 -18.12
CA SER A 492 -25.29 -21.99 -16.82
C SER A 492 -25.05 -20.85 -15.81
N SER A 493 -23.83 -20.32 -15.75
CA SER A 493 -23.48 -19.21 -14.86
C SER A 493 -24.21 -17.91 -15.22
N TYR A 494 -24.46 -17.64 -16.50
CA TYR A 494 -25.20 -16.45 -16.95
C TYR A 494 -26.69 -16.52 -16.59
N ASN A 495 -27.32 -17.68 -16.80
CA ASN A 495 -28.72 -17.87 -16.42
C ASN A 495 -28.91 -17.83 -14.90
N GLN A 496 -27.94 -18.35 -14.14
CA GLN A 496 -27.93 -18.25 -12.69
C GLN A 496 -27.79 -16.81 -12.19
N LEU A 497 -26.85 -16.03 -12.74
CA LEU A 497 -26.71 -14.61 -12.42
C LEU A 497 -27.95 -13.80 -12.82
N LYS A 498 -28.62 -14.15 -13.93
CA LYS A 498 -29.88 -13.51 -14.33
C LYS A 498 -31.03 -13.81 -13.37
N LYS A 499 -31.07 -15.04 -12.82
CA LYS A 499 -32.03 -15.45 -11.79
C LYS A 499 -31.76 -14.74 -10.46
N GLU A 500 -30.52 -14.78 -9.98
CA GLU A 500 -30.09 -14.10 -8.74
C GLU A 500 -30.33 -12.58 -8.81
N ARG A 501 -30.11 -11.96 -9.98
CA ARG A 501 -30.41 -10.54 -10.20
C ARG A 501 -31.91 -10.23 -10.14
N LYS A 502 -32.76 -11.13 -10.65
CA LYS A 502 -34.22 -10.97 -10.60
C LYS A 502 -34.72 -11.07 -9.15
N GLU A 503 -34.26 -12.10 -8.43
CA GLU A 503 -34.60 -12.32 -7.01
C GLU A 503 -34.13 -11.16 -6.11
N PHE A 504 -32.94 -10.59 -6.39
CA PHE A 504 -32.44 -9.43 -5.65
C PHE A 504 -33.28 -8.17 -5.91
N LYS A 505 -33.71 -7.95 -7.17
CA LYS A 505 -34.56 -6.82 -7.54
C LYS A 505 -35.95 -6.92 -6.89
N GLU A 506 -36.54 -8.10 -6.90
CA GLU A 506 -37.84 -8.38 -6.25
C GLU A 506 -37.77 -8.13 -4.74
N LYS A 507 -36.69 -8.58 -4.06
CA LYS A 507 -36.48 -8.29 -2.63
C LYS A 507 -36.33 -6.79 -2.33
N LEU A 508 -35.67 -6.04 -3.20
CA LEU A 508 -35.52 -4.59 -3.02
C LEU A 508 -36.85 -3.84 -3.19
N GLU A 509 -37.71 -4.29 -4.11
CA GLU A 509 -39.08 -3.77 -4.31
C GLU A 509 -39.98 -4.12 -3.10
N GLU A 510 -39.92 -5.35 -2.59
CA GLU A 510 -40.64 -5.76 -1.36
C GLU A 510 -40.24 -4.94 -0.13
N MET A 511 -38.96 -4.54 -0.04
CA MET A 511 -38.45 -3.71 1.04
C MET A 511 -38.77 -2.21 0.88
N GLY A 512 -39.42 -1.79 -0.21
CA GLY A 512 -39.68 -0.38 -0.51
C GLY A 512 -38.41 0.45 -0.72
N ARG A 513 -37.33 -0.18 -1.20
CA ARG A 513 -35.99 0.43 -1.38
C ARG A 513 -35.62 0.65 -2.86
N LEU A 514 -36.52 0.34 -3.77
CA LEU A 514 -36.54 0.67 -5.20
C LEU A 514 -37.81 1.47 -5.47
#